data_AF-A0A091GFB7-F1
#
_entry.id   AF-A0A091GFB7-F1
#
_cell.length_a   1.000
_cell.length_b   1.000
_cell.length_c   1.000
_cell.angle_alpha   90.00
_cell.angle_beta   90.00
_cell.angle_gamma   90.00
#
_symmetry.space_group_name_H-M   'P 1'
#
loop_
_entity.id
_entity.type
_entity.pdbx_description
1 polymer ?
#
loop_
_entity_poly.entity_id
_entity_poly.type
_entity_poly.pdbx_seq_one_letter_code
_entity_poly.pdbx_strand_id
1 'polypeptide(L)'
;TLHARPLQLLEWPGRPDDVFSVQGEDGKSYHLILPAFFRLLDTLHREQRVFAIIFRSFGTDLPRALRAVGCALAGQHPRFPALRDVALPVDLTPGQIRCSKREVVLTRGAERLATREDGRKLYDYLSSFEGIGGFQDHFDWWARNKFSSRGGKPLWIDPHDPSVHHIFIDDNIRLDDADTIVHPQVFSERGSSTPRHAPTSELYDVCLVQTNLLEAIADEDYFLRCVRRCEENYDRYLACME
;
A
#
# COMPACT_ATOMS: atom_id res chain seq x y z
N THR A 1 3.77 -22.16 22.63
CA THR A 1 4.52 -20.89 22.47
C THR A 1 3.65 -19.91 21.70
N LEU A 2 3.58 -18.64 22.11
CA LEU A 2 2.65 -17.63 21.56
C LEU A 2 2.72 -17.43 20.04
N HIS A 3 3.81 -17.86 19.38
CA HIS A 3 4.01 -17.73 17.93
C HIS A 3 3.64 -18.96 17.09
N ALA A 4 3.30 -20.10 17.71
CA ALA A 4 3.08 -21.35 16.96
C ALA A 4 1.78 -21.35 16.13
N ARG A 5 0.71 -20.72 16.64
CA ARG A 5 -0.61 -20.73 15.98
C ARG A 5 -0.69 -19.78 14.76
N PRO A 6 -0.15 -18.54 14.81
CA PRO A 6 -0.14 -17.67 13.62
C PRO A 6 0.69 -18.24 12.47
N LEU A 7 1.86 -18.84 12.75
CA LEU A 7 2.68 -19.47 11.70
C LEU A 7 1.96 -20.63 11.01
N GLN A 8 1.12 -21.38 11.73
CA GLN A 8 0.27 -22.43 11.13
C GLN A 8 -0.81 -21.85 10.22
N LEU A 9 -1.35 -20.67 10.53
CA LEU A 9 -2.36 -20.00 9.69
C LEU A 9 -1.75 -19.33 8.45
N LEU A 10 -0.47 -18.94 8.53
CA LEU A 10 0.30 -18.42 7.40
C LEU A 10 0.81 -19.53 6.47
N GLU A 11 0.92 -20.77 6.96
CA GLU A 11 1.39 -21.93 6.21
C GLU A 11 0.49 -22.16 4.97
N TRP A 12 1.12 -22.35 3.82
CA TRP A 12 0.42 -22.66 2.59
C TRP A 12 -0.20 -24.06 2.69
N PRO A 13 -1.51 -24.22 2.42
CA PRO A 13 -2.15 -25.52 2.55
C PRO A 13 -1.73 -26.46 1.41
N GLY A 14 -1.17 -27.61 1.78
CA GLY A 14 -0.87 -28.69 0.82
C GLY A 14 0.49 -28.55 0.15
N ARG A 15 0.55 -28.85 -1.16
CA ARG A 15 1.82 -28.79 -1.90
C ARG A 15 2.20 -27.33 -2.18
N PRO A 16 3.49 -26.97 -2.10
CA PRO A 16 3.97 -25.65 -2.49
C PRO A 16 3.48 -25.26 -3.88
N ASP A 17 3.13 -24.00 -4.03
CA ASP A 17 2.70 -23.39 -5.29
C ASP A 17 3.70 -22.32 -5.72
N ASP A 18 4.22 -22.42 -6.95
CA ASP A 18 5.27 -21.54 -7.47
C ASP A 18 4.83 -20.08 -7.63
N VAL A 19 3.52 -19.82 -7.63
CA VAL A 19 2.93 -18.49 -7.78
C VAL A 19 2.54 -17.91 -6.43
N PHE A 20 1.85 -18.69 -5.61
CA PHE A 20 1.15 -18.19 -4.44
C PHE A 20 1.84 -18.49 -3.11
N SER A 21 2.90 -19.29 -3.12
CA SER A 21 3.64 -19.66 -1.92
C SER A 21 5.10 -19.22 -1.96
N VAL A 22 5.71 -19.11 -0.78
CA VAL A 22 7.14 -18.86 -0.57
C VAL A 22 7.70 -19.85 0.44
N GLN A 23 8.87 -20.41 0.15
CA GLN A 23 9.53 -21.34 1.06
C GLN A 23 10.20 -20.58 2.20
N GLY A 24 9.94 -20.99 3.43
CA GLY A 24 10.62 -20.50 4.63
C GLY A 24 11.87 -21.29 4.96
N GLU A 25 12.67 -20.77 5.89
CA GLU A 25 13.92 -21.39 6.35
C GLU A 25 13.70 -22.73 7.06
N ASP A 26 12.51 -22.95 7.61
CA ASP A 26 12.09 -24.20 8.26
C ASP A 26 11.67 -25.30 7.26
N GLY A 27 11.82 -25.04 5.96
CA GLY A 27 11.47 -25.94 4.87
C GLY A 27 9.97 -25.98 4.55
N LYS A 28 9.13 -25.26 5.29
CA LYS A 28 7.70 -25.14 4.99
C LYS A 28 7.45 -24.09 3.92
N SER A 29 6.24 -24.09 3.38
CA SER A 29 5.78 -23.05 2.45
C SER A 29 4.71 -22.20 3.10
N TYR A 30 4.73 -20.90 2.84
CA TYR A 30 3.85 -19.90 3.40
C TYR A 30 3.14 -19.14 2.29
N HIS A 31 2.00 -18.54 2.60
CA HIS A 31 1.32 -17.62 1.69
C HIS A 31 2.27 -16.47 1.27
N LEU A 32 2.46 -16.27 -0.03
CA LEU A 32 3.22 -15.12 -0.56
C LEU A 32 2.47 -13.80 -0.31
N ILE A 33 1.15 -13.82 -0.50
CA ILE A 33 0.24 -12.71 -0.22
C ILE A 33 -0.82 -13.24 0.73
N LEU A 34 -1.09 -12.49 1.80
CA LEU A 34 -2.05 -12.91 2.83
C LEU A 34 -3.46 -13.10 2.25
N PRO A 35 -4.19 -14.15 2.66
CA PRO A 35 -5.60 -14.34 2.30
C PRO A 35 -6.48 -13.09 2.53
N ALA A 36 -6.22 -12.33 3.61
CA ALA A 36 -6.94 -11.10 3.93
C ALA A 36 -6.87 -10.03 2.82
N PHE A 37 -5.80 -9.99 2.03
CA PHE A 37 -5.69 -9.08 0.90
C PHE A 37 -6.64 -9.47 -0.24
N PHE A 38 -6.73 -10.76 -0.57
CA PHE A 38 -7.65 -11.26 -1.59
C PHE A 38 -9.10 -11.07 -1.18
N ARG A 39 -9.39 -11.26 0.12
CA ARG A 39 -10.70 -10.97 0.71
C ARG A 39 -11.10 -9.49 0.58
N LEU A 40 -10.13 -8.57 0.77
CA LEU A 40 -10.33 -7.15 0.54
C LEU A 40 -10.73 -6.87 -0.92
N LEU A 41 -9.98 -7.39 -1.90
CA LEU A 41 -10.27 -7.17 -3.33
C LEU A 41 -11.68 -7.65 -3.73
N ASP A 42 -12.04 -8.88 -3.36
CA ASP A 42 -13.35 -9.46 -3.65
C ASP A 42 -14.48 -8.63 -3.02
N THR A 43 -14.30 -8.17 -1.78
CA THR A 43 -15.34 -7.43 -1.06
C THR A 43 -15.52 -6.02 -1.63
N LEU A 44 -14.43 -5.26 -1.84
CA LEU A 44 -14.51 -3.92 -2.44
C LEU A 44 -15.15 -3.98 -3.82
N HIS A 45 -14.84 -5.00 -4.63
CA HIS A 45 -15.47 -5.19 -5.93
C HIS A 45 -16.97 -5.48 -5.83
N ARG A 46 -17.38 -6.40 -4.95
CA ARG A 46 -18.81 -6.74 -4.75
C ARG A 46 -19.63 -5.57 -4.20
N GLU A 47 -19.01 -4.73 -3.39
CA GLU A 47 -19.57 -3.47 -2.90
C GLU A 47 -19.57 -2.36 -3.96
N GLN A 48 -19.13 -2.65 -5.19
CA GLN A 48 -19.05 -1.72 -6.32
C GLN A 48 -18.24 -0.46 -5.98
N ARG A 49 -17.23 -0.61 -5.12
CA ARG A 49 -16.32 0.47 -4.75
C ARG A 49 -15.45 0.83 -5.96
N VAL A 50 -15.17 2.11 -6.12
CA VAL A 50 -14.12 2.60 -7.02
C VAL A 50 -12.82 2.67 -6.23
N PHE A 51 -11.82 1.91 -6.64
CA PHE A 51 -10.53 1.86 -5.94
C PHE A 51 -9.40 1.44 -6.86
N ALA A 52 -8.19 1.72 -6.43
CA ALA A 52 -6.97 1.21 -7.04
C ALA A 52 -5.99 0.75 -5.96
N ILE A 53 -5.10 -0.18 -6.30
CA ILE A 53 -4.11 -0.74 -5.37
C ILE A 53 -2.71 -0.50 -5.90
N ILE A 54 -1.89 0.15 -5.10
CA ILE A 54 -0.49 0.40 -5.43
C ILE A 54 0.39 -0.29 -4.41
N PHE A 55 1.09 -1.35 -4.83
CA PHE A 55 2.11 -1.99 -4.01
C PHE A 55 3.35 -1.09 -3.90
N ARG A 56 3.81 -0.86 -2.66
CA ARG A 56 4.95 0.02 -2.36
C ARG A 56 5.99 -0.78 -1.59
N SER A 57 7.16 -1.02 -2.20
CA SER A 57 8.22 -1.82 -1.58
C SER A 57 9.57 -1.16 -1.77
N PHE A 58 10.45 -1.25 -0.77
CA PHE A 58 11.85 -0.91 -0.93
C PHE A 58 12.66 -2.03 -1.62
N GLY A 59 12.15 -3.27 -1.57
CA GLY A 59 12.80 -4.47 -2.12
C GLY A 59 12.53 -4.69 -3.60
N THR A 60 12.78 -5.90 -4.07
CA THR A 60 12.67 -6.30 -5.49
C THR A 60 11.51 -7.25 -5.77
N ASP A 61 10.65 -7.52 -4.78
CA ASP A 61 9.61 -8.55 -4.86
C ASP A 61 8.35 -8.15 -5.65
N LEU A 62 8.25 -6.88 -6.09
CA LEU A 62 7.06 -6.37 -6.79
C LEU A 62 6.65 -7.19 -8.02
N PRO A 63 7.55 -7.61 -8.94
CA PRO A 63 7.16 -8.44 -10.08
C PRO A 63 6.49 -9.76 -9.65
N ARG A 64 6.99 -10.38 -8.58
CA ARG A 64 6.46 -11.64 -8.06
C ARG A 64 5.08 -11.43 -7.43
N ALA A 65 4.93 -10.40 -6.60
CA ALA A 65 3.65 -10.05 -5.98
C ALA A 65 2.59 -9.69 -7.03
N LEU A 66 2.91 -8.84 -8.01
CA LEU A 66 2.00 -8.44 -9.08
C LEU A 66 1.59 -9.64 -9.95
N ARG A 67 2.53 -10.54 -10.27
CA ARG A 67 2.20 -11.79 -10.97
C ARG A 67 1.23 -12.65 -10.16
N ALA A 68 1.45 -12.80 -8.86
CA ALA A 68 0.55 -13.57 -8.01
C ALA A 68 -0.86 -12.97 -7.98
N VAL A 69 -0.99 -11.64 -7.86
CA VAL A 69 -2.30 -10.97 -7.93
C VAL A 69 -2.95 -11.16 -9.31
N GLY A 70 -2.19 -11.01 -10.40
CA GLY A 70 -2.70 -11.26 -11.76
C GLY A 70 -3.22 -12.69 -11.95
N CYS A 71 -2.48 -13.70 -11.48
CA CYS A 71 -2.94 -15.10 -11.50
C CYS A 71 -4.20 -15.30 -10.63
N ALA A 72 -4.28 -14.66 -9.46
CA ALA A 72 -5.46 -14.74 -8.60
C ALA A 72 -6.70 -14.15 -9.28
N LEU A 73 -6.57 -12.97 -9.90
CA LEU A 73 -7.63 -12.31 -10.69
C LEU A 73 -7.97 -13.06 -11.98
N ALA A 74 -7.08 -13.94 -12.48
CA ALA A 74 -7.41 -14.89 -13.53
C ALA A 74 -8.16 -16.15 -13.02
N GLY A 75 -8.55 -16.17 -11.74
CA GLY A 75 -9.26 -17.29 -11.11
C GLY A 75 -8.38 -18.48 -10.73
N GLN A 76 -7.05 -18.32 -10.75
CA GLN A 76 -6.11 -19.43 -10.53
C GLN A 76 -5.80 -19.66 -9.05
N HIS A 77 -6.19 -18.74 -8.16
CA HIS A 77 -5.95 -18.93 -6.72
C HIS A 77 -6.91 -19.99 -6.15
N PRO A 78 -6.42 -21.11 -5.58
CA PRO A 78 -7.27 -22.26 -5.20
C PRO A 78 -8.31 -21.93 -4.13
N ARG A 79 -7.99 -21.03 -3.19
CA ARG A 79 -8.92 -20.57 -2.14
C ARG A 79 -9.82 -19.39 -2.55
N PHE A 80 -9.49 -18.69 -3.64
CA PHE A 80 -10.19 -17.48 -4.07
C PHE A 80 -10.58 -17.53 -5.56
N PRO A 81 -11.27 -18.58 -6.03
CA PRO A 81 -11.60 -18.74 -7.45
C PRO A 81 -12.59 -17.70 -7.98
N ALA A 82 -13.34 -17.04 -7.08
CA ALA A 82 -14.30 -15.98 -7.42
C ALA A 82 -13.61 -14.66 -7.84
N LEU A 83 -12.31 -14.51 -7.57
CA LEU A 83 -11.55 -13.34 -8.02
C LEU A 83 -11.51 -13.18 -9.55
N ARG A 84 -11.85 -14.23 -10.30
CA ARG A 84 -12.06 -14.14 -11.77
C ARG A 84 -13.10 -13.08 -12.18
N ASP A 85 -14.03 -12.77 -11.27
CA ASP A 85 -15.09 -11.80 -11.51
C ASP A 85 -14.64 -10.36 -11.19
N VAL A 86 -13.53 -10.21 -10.44
CA VAL A 86 -12.94 -8.90 -10.10
C VAL A 86 -12.16 -8.37 -11.30
N ALA A 87 -12.83 -7.56 -12.13
CA ALA A 87 -12.26 -6.97 -13.33
C ALA A 87 -11.35 -5.76 -13.03
N LEU A 88 -10.17 -6.01 -12.44
CA LEU A 88 -9.13 -5.00 -12.26
C LEU A 88 -7.90 -5.31 -13.14
N PRO A 89 -7.44 -4.38 -13.99
CA PRO A 89 -6.20 -4.58 -14.73
C PRO A 89 -5.02 -4.60 -13.75
N VAL A 90 -4.04 -5.47 -14.01
CA VAL A 90 -2.79 -5.52 -13.25
C VAL A 90 -1.64 -5.11 -14.16
N ASP A 91 -1.00 -3.99 -13.85
CA ASP A 91 0.24 -3.60 -14.49
C ASP A 91 1.41 -4.38 -13.88
N LEU A 92 1.95 -5.31 -14.65
CA LEU A 92 3.06 -6.17 -14.26
C LEU A 92 4.43 -5.47 -14.34
N THR A 93 4.49 -4.21 -14.78
CA THR A 93 5.73 -3.42 -14.90
C THR A 93 5.88 -2.49 -13.71
N PRO A 94 6.70 -2.83 -12.69
CA PRO A 94 6.88 -1.94 -11.57
C PRO A 94 7.53 -0.63 -12.01
N GLY A 95 7.00 0.48 -11.52
CA GLY A 95 7.70 1.75 -11.58
C GLY A 95 8.72 1.90 -10.46
N GLN A 96 9.36 3.07 -10.41
CA GLN A 96 10.28 3.44 -9.34
C GLN A 96 9.94 4.83 -8.83
N ILE A 97 10.11 5.03 -7.52
CA ILE A 97 10.10 6.35 -6.89
C ILE A 97 11.48 6.61 -6.30
N ARG A 98 12.09 7.73 -6.69
CA ARG A 98 13.44 8.14 -6.28
C ARG A 98 13.40 9.54 -5.69
N CYS A 99 13.72 9.61 -4.40
CA CYS A 99 13.79 10.85 -3.64
C CYS A 99 15.19 11.47 -3.69
N SER A 100 15.24 12.79 -3.59
CA SER A 100 16.44 13.60 -3.42
C SER A 100 16.13 14.80 -2.52
N LYS A 101 17.14 15.63 -2.21
CA LYS A 101 16.92 16.88 -1.47
C LYS A 101 16.08 17.91 -2.24
N ARG A 102 15.96 17.77 -3.56
CA ARG A 102 15.31 18.77 -4.43
C ARG A 102 13.93 18.36 -4.89
N GLU A 103 13.72 17.06 -5.09
CA GLU A 103 12.52 16.53 -5.71
C GLU A 103 12.36 15.03 -5.46
N VAL A 104 11.14 14.57 -5.65
CA VAL A 104 10.80 13.16 -5.84
C VAL A 104 10.50 12.93 -7.31
N VAL A 105 11.08 11.86 -7.87
CA VAL A 105 10.88 11.46 -9.27
C VAL A 105 10.19 10.10 -9.29
N LEU A 106 9.08 10.00 -10.02
CA LEU A 106 8.39 8.76 -10.34
C LEU A 106 8.70 8.39 -11.79
N THR A 107 9.08 7.13 -12.04
CA THR A 107 9.29 6.59 -13.38
C THR A 107 8.52 5.28 -13.59
N ARG A 108 7.97 5.09 -14.78
CA ARG A 108 7.39 3.82 -15.23
C ARG A 108 7.45 3.75 -16.75
N GLY A 109 8.19 2.78 -17.30
CA GLY A 109 8.41 2.73 -18.75
C GLY A 109 9.00 4.04 -19.27
N ALA A 110 8.28 4.70 -20.18
CA ALA A 110 8.65 6.02 -20.72
C ALA A 110 8.15 7.20 -19.85
N GLU A 111 7.23 6.97 -18.93
CA GLU A 111 6.69 8.02 -18.05
C GLU A 111 7.75 8.45 -17.02
N ARG A 112 7.90 9.76 -16.88
CA ARG A 112 8.76 10.38 -15.86
C ARG A 112 8.10 11.64 -15.32
N LEU A 113 7.72 11.61 -14.05
CA LEU A 113 7.15 12.75 -13.34
C LEU A 113 8.08 13.18 -12.22
N ALA A 114 8.11 14.47 -11.92
CA ALA A 114 8.97 15.01 -10.89
C ALA A 114 8.32 16.19 -10.16
N THR A 115 8.49 16.24 -8.85
CA THR A 115 7.85 17.26 -7.99
C THR A 115 8.49 18.64 -8.07
N ARG A 116 9.64 18.78 -8.74
CA ARG A 116 10.39 20.06 -8.78
C ARG A 116 9.62 21.19 -9.47
N GLU A 117 8.93 20.86 -10.55
CA GLU A 117 8.18 21.84 -11.34
C GLU A 117 6.80 22.08 -10.74
N ASP A 118 6.22 21.03 -10.17
CA ASP A 118 4.90 21.03 -9.56
C ASP A 118 4.83 19.87 -8.57
N GLY A 119 4.72 20.20 -7.28
CA GLY A 119 4.66 19.21 -6.21
C GLY A 119 3.39 18.37 -6.21
N ARG A 120 2.39 18.74 -7.02
CA ARG A 120 1.12 18.02 -7.15
C ARG A 120 1.15 16.90 -8.19
N LYS A 121 2.04 16.96 -9.18
CA LYS A 121 2.11 15.97 -10.28
C LYS A 121 2.06 14.51 -9.82
N LEU A 122 2.76 14.17 -8.72
CA LEU A 122 2.77 12.80 -8.20
C LEU A 122 1.49 12.46 -7.44
N TYR A 123 0.85 13.43 -6.78
CA TYR A 123 -0.49 13.25 -6.23
C TYR A 123 -1.48 12.95 -7.36
N ASP A 124 -1.58 13.84 -8.35
CA ASP A 124 -2.55 13.70 -9.45
C ASP A 124 -2.37 12.37 -10.20
N TYR A 125 -1.13 11.95 -10.47
CA TYR A 125 -0.83 10.68 -11.12
C TYR A 125 -1.28 9.46 -10.28
N LEU A 126 -1.02 9.47 -8.96
CA LEU A 126 -1.40 8.36 -8.10
C LEU A 126 -2.92 8.33 -7.85
N SER A 127 -3.55 9.50 -7.80
CA SER A 127 -4.99 9.68 -7.65
C SER A 127 -5.77 9.28 -8.91
N SER A 128 -5.19 9.45 -10.10
CA SER A 128 -5.75 8.97 -11.36
C SER A 128 -5.41 7.50 -11.67
N PHE A 129 -4.73 6.79 -10.76
CA PHE A 129 -4.30 5.43 -11.02
C PHE A 129 -5.50 4.47 -11.06
N GLU A 130 -5.56 3.59 -12.06
CA GLU A 130 -6.60 2.58 -12.21
C GLU A 130 -6.03 1.16 -12.06
N GLY A 131 -6.80 0.28 -11.42
CA GLY A 131 -6.41 -1.13 -11.27
C GLY A 131 -5.34 -1.36 -10.21
N ILE A 132 -4.38 -2.24 -10.51
CA ILE A 132 -3.34 -2.68 -9.59
C ILE A 132 -1.97 -2.50 -10.22
N GLY A 133 -1.04 -1.91 -9.48
CA GLY A 133 0.35 -1.76 -9.93
C GLY A 133 1.32 -1.68 -8.76
N GLY A 134 2.58 -1.40 -9.06
CA GLY A 134 3.62 -1.31 -8.03
C GLY A 134 4.69 -0.27 -8.32
N PHE A 135 5.27 0.25 -7.25
CA PHE A 135 6.42 1.15 -7.31
C PHE A 135 7.47 0.76 -6.28
N GLN A 136 8.71 0.60 -6.76
CA GLN A 136 9.85 0.42 -5.88
C GLN A 136 10.28 1.77 -5.29
N ASP A 137 10.28 1.89 -3.97
CA ASP A 137 10.72 3.05 -3.22
C ASP A 137 12.23 3.15 -3.06
N HIS A 138 12.71 4.31 -2.61
CA HIS A 138 14.13 4.64 -2.54
C HIS A 138 14.75 4.25 -1.18
N PHE A 139 15.11 2.97 -1.01
CA PHE A 139 15.66 2.47 0.25
C PHE A 139 16.91 3.24 0.71
N ASP A 140 17.86 3.46 -0.20
CA ASP A 140 19.09 4.21 0.09
C ASP A 140 18.82 5.63 0.61
N TRP A 141 17.75 6.26 0.14
CA TRP A 141 17.34 7.57 0.64
C TRP A 141 16.80 7.47 2.06
N TRP A 142 15.96 6.47 2.36
CA TRP A 142 15.45 6.24 3.70
C TRP A 142 16.59 5.96 4.69
N ALA A 143 17.52 5.08 4.33
CA ALA A 143 18.70 4.76 5.13
C ALA A 143 19.61 5.99 5.40
N ARG A 144 19.89 6.82 4.36
CA ARG A 144 20.66 8.07 4.52
C ARG A 144 19.98 9.10 5.43
N ASN A 145 18.65 9.04 5.52
CA ASN A 145 17.85 9.86 6.41
C ASN A 145 17.52 9.13 7.73
N LYS A 146 18.35 8.16 8.12
CA LYS A 146 18.32 7.45 9.40
C LYS A 146 16.99 6.76 9.68
N PHE A 147 16.32 6.26 8.64
CA PHE A 147 15.02 5.58 8.73
C PHE A 147 13.89 6.45 9.29
N SER A 148 14.07 7.77 9.34
CA SER A 148 13.03 8.72 9.76
C SER A 148 11.98 8.94 8.67
N SER A 149 10.86 9.53 9.07
CA SER A 149 9.76 9.94 8.17
C SER A 149 10.29 10.75 6.99
N ARG A 150 11.27 11.65 7.17
CA ARG A 150 11.84 12.47 6.07
C ARG A 150 12.50 11.67 4.95
N GLY A 151 12.93 10.44 5.25
CA GLY A 151 13.46 9.51 4.28
C GLY A 151 12.44 8.52 3.73
N GLY A 152 11.26 8.44 4.35
CA GLY A 152 10.28 7.39 4.11
C GLY A 152 9.68 7.43 2.72
N LYS A 153 8.83 6.43 2.44
CA LYS A 153 8.01 6.34 1.24
C LYS A 153 7.11 7.58 1.18
N PRO A 154 7.26 8.45 0.17
CA PRO A 154 6.45 9.66 0.07
C PRO A 154 4.99 9.28 -0.19
N LEU A 155 4.10 9.97 0.52
CA LEU A 155 2.65 9.87 0.40
C LEU A 155 2.07 11.28 0.37
N TRP A 156 1.28 11.59 -0.66
CA TRP A 156 0.58 12.87 -0.79
C TRP A 156 -0.90 12.69 -0.47
N ILE A 157 -1.47 13.64 0.26
CA ILE A 157 -2.86 13.68 0.66
C ILE A 157 -3.40 15.09 0.38
N ASP A 158 -4.54 15.19 -0.29
CA ASP A 158 -5.25 16.44 -0.44
C ASP A 158 -6.64 16.34 0.22
N PRO A 159 -6.81 16.95 1.40
CA PRO A 159 -8.12 17.02 2.08
C PRO A 159 -9.18 17.78 1.27
N HIS A 160 -8.79 18.56 0.26
CA HIS A 160 -9.70 19.35 -0.58
C HIS A 160 -10.17 18.61 -1.83
N ASP A 161 -9.65 17.41 -2.08
CA ASP A 161 -10.13 16.52 -3.14
C ASP A 161 -11.16 15.54 -2.56
N PRO A 162 -12.46 15.75 -2.82
CA PRO A 162 -13.50 14.88 -2.28
C PRO A 162 -13.60 13.53 -3.00
N SER A 163 -12.86 13.33 -4.09
CA SER A 163 -12.95 12.12 -4.91
C SER A 163 -11.97 11.03 -4.50
N VAL A 164 -10.98 11.35 -3.64
CA VAL A 164 -9.88 10.43 -3.32
C VAL A 164 -9.56 10.43 -1.83
N HIS A 165 -9.45 9.22 -1.29
CA HIS A 165 -8.89 8.96 0.04
C HIS A 165 -7.72 7.99 -0.09
N HIS A 166 -6.50 8.50 0.06
CA HIS A 166 -5.30 7.64 0.07
C HIS A 166 -5.13 6.97 1.43
N ILE A 167 -5.10 5.63 1.44
CA ILE A 167 -4.82 4.82 2.63
C ILE A 167 -3.52 4.05 2.40
N PHE A 168 -2.54 4.23 3.28
CA PHE A 168 -1.24 3.58 3.24
C PHE A 168 -1.13 2.57 4.39
N ILE A 169 -0.92 1.31 4.04
CA ILE A 169 -0.88 0.19 4.98
C ILE A 169 0.52 -0.42 4.94
N ASP A 170 1.22 -0.44 6.06
CA ASP A 170 2.58 -0.99 6.16
C ASP A 170 2.87 -1.34 7.63
N ASP A 171 3.56 -2.46 7.86
CA ASP A 171 3.86 -2.93 9.21
C ASP A 171 4.98 -2.12 9.90
N ASN A 172 5.69 -1.24 9.19
CA ASN A 172 6.72 -0.33 9.70
C ASN A 172 6.26 1.11 9.87
N ILE A 173 4.95 1.38 9.84
CA ILE A 173 4.40 2.66 10.27
C ILE A 173 4.50 2.76 11.80
N ARG A 174 4.96 3.91 12.30
CA ARG A 174 5.16 4.20 13.72
C ARG A 174 4.73 5.64 13.97
N LEU A 175 4.26 5.93 15.18
CA LEU A 175 3.88 7.29 15.57
C LEU A 175 5.09 8.21 15.83
N ASP A 176 6.28 7.62 15.98
CA ASP A 176 7.53 8.36 16.10
C ASP A 176 8.10 8.66 14.71
N ASP A 177 8.06 9.92 14.29
CA ASP A 177 8.61 10.37 13.01
C ASP A 177 10.13 10.19 12.89
N ALA A 178 10.84 9.96 14.00
CA ALA A 178 12.27 9.63 13.97
C ALA A 178 12.53 8.22 13.43
N ASP A 179 11.54 7.32 13.45
CA ASP A 179 11.65 5.92 13.04
C ASP A 179 10.33 5.44 12.40
N THR A 180 10.10 5.81 11.15
CA THR A 180 8.91 5.36 10.42
C THR A 180 9.13 5.30 8.93
N ILE A 181 8.42 4.37 8.28
CA ILE A 181 8.60 4.04 6.88
C ILE A 181 7.98 5.05 5.91
N VAL A 182 7.08 5.90 6.37
CA VAL A 182 6.27 6.78 5.50
C VAL A 182 6.64 8.25 5.68
N HIS A 183 6.56 9.01 4.59
CA HIS A 183 6.73 10.45 4.57
C HIS A 183 5.43 11.14 4.13
N PRO A 184 4.52 11.45 5.08
CA PRO A 184 3.24 12.06 4.74
C PRO A 184 3.38 13.54 4.37
N GLN A 185 2.72 13.92 3.29
CA GLN A 185 2.69 15.27 2.74
C GLN A 185 1.25 15.69 2.49
N VAL A 186 0.79 16.76 3.12
CA VAL A 186 -0.60 17.22 3.09
C VAL A 186 -0.71 18.58 2.40
N PHE A 187 -1.61 18.71 1.42
CA PHE A 187 -1.91 20.00 0.80
C PHE A 187 -2.85 20.82 1.70
N SER A 188 -2.42 22.01 2.08
CA SER A 188 -3.18 22.87 3.01
C SER A 188 -4.28 23.71 2.36
N GLU A 189 -4.26 23.86 1.04
CA GLU A 189 -5.19 24.71 0.30
C GLU A 189 -5.59 24.03 -1.02
N ARG A 190 -6.82 24.28 -1.45
CA ARG A 190 -7.36 23.76 -2.71
C ARG A 190 -6.48 24.17 -3.89
N GLY A 191 -5.97 23.17 -4.61
CA GLY A 191 -5.13 23.38 -5.80
C GLY A 191 -3.68 23.80 -5.49
N SER A 192 -3.26 23.74 -4.23
CA SER A 192 -1.86 24.00 -3.88
C SER A 192 -0.93 22.98 -4.52
N SER A 193 0.23 23.46 -5.00
CA SER A 193 1.32 22.63 -5.52
C SER A 193 2.39 22.34 -4.47
N THR A 194 2.25 22.87 -3.25
CA THR A 194 3.25 22.76 -2.17
C THR A 194 2.62 22.12 -0.94
N PRO A 195 2.83 20.83 -0.70
CA PRO A 195 2.34 20.19 0.52
C PRO A 195 3.25 20.52 1.71
N ARG A 196 2.68 20.50 2.91
CA ARG A 196 3.44 20.48 4.16
C ARG A 196 3.78 19.05 4.55
N HIS A 197 4.89 18.85 5.25
CA HIS A 197 5.10 17.60 6.00
C HIS A 197 4.07 17.54 7.14
N ALA A 198 3.40 16.40 7.27
CA ALA A 198 2.51 16.11 8.38
C ALA A 198 3.13 15.02 9.27
N PRO A 199 3.05 15.15 10.60
CA PRO A 199 3.51 14.10 11.48
C PRO A 199 2.67 12.85 11.30
N THR A 200 3.28 11.67 11.44
CA THR A 200 2.60 10.39 11.23
C THR A 200 1.40 10.22 12.17
N SER A 201 1.47 10.79 13.37
CA SER A 201 0.39 10.79 14.36
C SER A 201 -0.85 11.57 13.94
N GLU A 202 -0.72 12.59 13.07
CA GLU A 202 -1.88 13.32 12.54
C GLU A 202 -2.76 12.42 11.67
N LEU A 203 -2.15 11.47 10.97
CA LEU A 203 -2.79 10.69 9.91
C LEU A 203 -2.98 9.22 10.30
N TYR A 204 -2.60 8.83 11.51
CA TYR A 204 -2.73 7.47 12.00
C TYR A 204 -4.21 7.09 12.16
N ASP A 205 -4.58 5.93 11.61
CA ASP A 205 -5.97 5.47 11.47
C ASP A 205 -6.88 6.40 10.66
N VAL A 206 -6.32 7.40 9.97
CA VAL A 206 -7.01 8.29 9.03
C VAL A 206 -6.58 7.93 7.60
N CYS A 207 -5.29 8.06 7.31
CA CYS A 207 -4.68 7.68 6.04
C CYS A 207 -3.57 6.64 6.22
N LEU A 208 -3.15 6.34 7.45
CA LEU A 208 -2.00 5.48 7.75
C LEU A 208 -2.40 4.35 8.68
N VAL A 209 -2.05 3.12 8.32
CA VAL A 209 -2.38 1.93 9.11
C VAL A 209 -1.12 1.11 9.37
N GLN A 210 -0.71 1.02 10.64
CA GLN A 210 0.29 0.05 11.05
C GLN A 210 -0.32 -1.35 11.06
N THR A 211 0.18 -2.24 10.22
CA THR A 211 -0.31 -3.62 10.15
C THR A 211 0.05 -4.42 11.40
N ASN A 212 -0.95 -4.97 12.08
CA ASN A 212 -0.77 -6.07 13.03
C ASN A 212 -0.75 -7.38 12.24
N LEU A 213 0.46 -7.86 11.92
CA LEU A 213 0.65 -9.04 11.08
C LEU A 213 -0.04 -10.29 11.65
N LEU A 214 -0.05 -10.47 12.97
CA LEU A 214 -0.67 -11.65 13.59
C LEU A 214 -2.19 -11.63 13.44
N GLU A 215 -2.82 -10.46 13.57
CA GLU A 215 -4.25 -10.30 13.31
C GLU A 215 -4.57 -10.44 11.82
N ALA A 216 -3.77 -9.83 10.94
CA ALA A 216 -3.94 -9.94 9.49
C ALA A 216 -3.82 -11.39 8.97
N ILE A 217 -3.03 -12.22 9.65
CA ILE A 217 -2.94 -13.66 9.39
C ILE A 217 -4.17 -14.40 9.93
N ALA A 218 -4.66 -14.01 11.10
CA ALA A 218 -5.74 -14.73 11.80
C ALA A 218 -7.15 -14.37 11.30
N ASP A 219 -7.31 -13.23 10.65
CA ASP A 219 -8.60 -12.66 10.29
C ASP A 219 -8.60 -12.16 8.84
N GLU A 220 -9.36 -12.84 7.98
CA GLU A 220 -9.44 -12.50 6.56
C GLU A 220 -10.11 -11.12 6.31
N ASP A 221 -10.90 -10.59 7.24
CA ASP A 221 -11.54 -9.28 7.12
C ASP A 221 -10.68 -8.14 7.73
N TYR A 222 -9.44 -8.42 8.14
CA TYR A 222 -8.54 -7.45 8.79
C TYR A 222 -8.41 -6.14 8.01
N PHE A 223 -7.98 -6.22 6.74
CA PHE A 223 -7.78 -5.01 5.93
C PHE A 223 -9.08 -4.28 5.60
N LEU A 224 -10.21 -4.99 5.53
CA LEU A 224 -11.53 -4.36 5.36
C LEU A 224 -11.89 -3.49 6.58
N ARG A 225 -11.61 -3.96 7.80
CA ARG A 225 -11.79 -3.14 9.00
C ARG A 225 -10.86 -1.95 9.03
N CYS A 226 -9.60 -2.11 8.60
CA CYS A 226 -8.66 -1.01 8.48
C CYS A 226 -9.19 0.08 7.55
N VAL A 227 -9.66 -0.29 6.35
CA VAL A 227 -10.23 0.66 5.38
C VAL A 227 -11.45 1.37 5.95
N ARG A 228 -12.42 0.65 6.52
CA ARG A 228 -13.61 1.26 7.14
C ARG A 228 -13.24 2.25 8.25
N ARG A 229 -12.30 1.87 9.13
CA ARG A 229 -11.83 2.76 10.20
C ARG A 229 -11.19 4.02 9.65
N CYS A 230 -10.37 3.89 8.60
CA CYS A 230 -9.80 5.04 7.92
C CYS A 230 -10.89 5.96 7.37
N GLU A 231 -11.88 5.42 6.66
CA GLU A 231 -12.99 6.19 6.07
C GLU A 231 -13.79 6.93 7.15
N GLU A 232 -14.21 6.24 8.21
CA GLU A 232 -14.95 6.84 9.34
C GLU A 232 -14.16 7.96 10.03
N ASN A 233 -12.84 7.82 10.13
CA ASN A 233 -11.98 8.83 10.75
C ASN A 233 -11.65 9.97 9.77
N TYR A 234 -11.63 9.70 8.47
CA TYR A 234 -11.36 10.71 7.45
C TYR A 234 -12.45 11.76 7.41
N ASP A 235 -13.73 11.37 7.54
CA ASP A 235 -14.84 12.32 7.65
C ASP A 235 -14.64 13.31 8.82
N ARG A 236 -14.17 12.82 9.97
CA ARG A 236 -13.87 13.66 11.14
C ARG A 236 -12.64 14.54 10.91
N TYR A 237 -11.63 14.01 10.24
CA TYR A 237 -10.43 14.75 9.89
C TYR A 237 -10.76 15.92 8.95
N LEU A 238 -11.57 15.68 7.91
CA LEU A 238 -12.03 16.71 6.99
C LEU A 238 -12.84 17.80 7.69
N ALA A 239 -13.75 17.43 8.60
CA ALA A 239 -14.54 18.40 9.36
C ALA A 239 -13.71 19.32 10.29
N CYS A 240 -12.50 18.91 10.68
CA CYS A 240 -11.56 19.74 11.44
C CYS A 240 -10.71 20.67 10.55
N MET A 241 -10.73 20.47 9.23
CA MET A 241 -9.96 21.23 8.24
C MET A 241 -10.80 22.32 7.55
N GLU A 242 -12.13 22.29 7.68
CA GLU A 242 -13.08 23.35 7.29
C GLU A 242 -13.11 24.49 8.32
#